data_AF-A0A3M1S6C0-F1
#
_entry.id   AF-A0A3M1S6C0-F1
#
_cell.length_a   1.000
_cell.length_b   1.000
_cell.length_c   1.000
_cell.angle_alpha   90.00
_cell.angle_beta   90.00
_cell.angle_gamma   90.00
#
_symmetry.space_group_name_H-M   'P 1'
#
loop_
_entity.id
_entity.type
_entity.pdbx_description
1 polymer ?
#
loop_
_entity_poly.entity_id
_entity_poly.type
_entity_poly.pdbx_seq_one_letter_code
_entity_poly.pdbx_strand_id
1 'polypeptide(L)'
;LLERSNTMADLSGFDASQVEPAVGFEPIPAGKYLAVITQSEMKPTKAGTGRYLELTFTIVEGPYADRQLWARLNLEHPNELAVKIARAELSAICRAVGVLQPRDSVELHNLPLVVKVRCKKRSDTDELTSEIAGYQKRPMANDRPPQAAADTPPWRRP
;
A
#
# COMPACT_ATOMS: atom_id res chain seq x y z
N LEU A 1 -5.98 41.80 -20.66
CA LEU A 1 -4.80 40.91 -20.63
C LEU A 1 -4.47 40.68 -19.17
N LEU A 2 -4.73 39.49 -18.62
CA LEU A 2 -4.33 39.13 -17.26
C LEU A 2 -3.09 38.23 -17.39
N GLU A 3 -1.93 38.80 -17.07
CA GLU A 3 -0.68 38.06 -16.98
C GLU A 3 -0.76 37.06 -15.83
N ARG A 4 -0.45 35.81 -16.15
CA ARG A 4 -0.44 34.68 -15.23
C ARG A 4 0.83 34.82 -14.40
N SER A 5 0.72 35.18 -13.12
CA SER A 5 1.84 35.18 -12.20
C SER A 5 2.36 33.75 -12.04
N ASN A 6 3.49 33.46 -12.67
CA ASN A 6 4.22 32.22 -12.50
C ASN A 6 5.11 32.39 -11.26
N THR A 7 4.55 32.21 -10.07
CA THR A 7 5.30 32.32 -8.81
C THR A 7 6.24 31.11 -8.69
N MET A 8 7.49 31.28 -9.06
CA MET A 8 8.53 30.27 -8.82
C MET A 8 8.93 30.29 -7.34
N ALA A 9 9.21 29.13 -6.77
CA ALA A 9 9.64 29.01 -5.38
C ALA A 9 11.05 29.61 -5.19
N ASP A 10 11.25 30.35 -4.09
CA ASP A 10 12.59 30.78 -3.66
C ASP A 10 13.31 29.60 -3.00
N LEU A 11 14.49 29.27 -3.53
CA LEU A 11 15.35 28.19 -3.05
C LEU A 11 16.61 28.73 -2.35
N SER A 12 16.66 30.02 -2.04
CA SER A 12 17.77 30.62 -1.30
C SER A 12 17.99 29.89 0.04
N GLY A 13 19.21 29.39 0.26
CA GLY A 13 19.58 28.61 1.44
C GLY A 13 19.48 27.08 1.30
N PHE A 14 19.00 26.56 0.17
CA PHE A 14 19.09 25.13 -0.12
C PHE A 14 20.45 24.78 -0.76
N ASP A 15 21.18 23.83 -0.17
CA ASP A 15 22.44 23.29 -0.69
C ASP A 15 22.31 21.78 -0.92
N ALA A 16 22.24 21.37 -2.19
CA ALA A 16 22.09 19.96 -2.59
C ALA A 16 23.32 19.10 -2.25
N SER A 17 24.46 19.69 -1.89
CA SER A 17 25.64 18.93 -1.41
C SER A 17 25.48 18.48 0.05
N GLN A 18 24.58 19.12 0.80
CA GLN A 18 24.33 18.85 2.22
C GLN A 18 23.08 17.99 2.45
N VAL A 19 22.30 17.75 1.40
CA VAL A 19 21.06 16.98 1.45
C VAL A 19 21.24 15.75 0.58
N GLU A 20 21.13 14.56 1.19
CA GLU A 20 21.22 13.32 0.44
C GLU A 20 20.12 13.27 -0.64
N PRO A 21 20.46 12.90 -1.89
CA PRO A 21 19.47 12.73 -2.94
C PRO A 21 18.40 11.73 -2.50
N ALA A 22 17.13 11.99 -2.86
CA ALA A 22 16.07 11.02 -2.63
C ALA A 22 16.41 9.72 -3.35
N VAL A 23 16.73 8.68 -2.59
CA VAL A 23 16.89 7.33 -3.13
C VAL A 23 15.50 6.84 -3.52
N GLY A 24 15.33 6.45 -4.79
CA GLY A 24 14.04 5.98 -5.28
C GLY A 24 13.46 4.89 -4.38
N PHE A 25 12.14 4.92 -4.16
CA PHE A 25 11.49 3.87 -3.38
C PHE A 25 11.53 2.56 -4.16
N GLU A 26 12.45 1.66 -3.80
CA GLU A 26 12.45 0.32 -4.37
C GLU A 26 11.12 -0.37 -4.04
N PRO A 27 10.47 -1.02 -5.02
CA PRO A 27 9.23 -1.73 -4.78
C PRO A 27 9.45 -2.88 -3.79
N ILE A 28 8.54 -3.03 -2.83
CA ILE A 28 8.43 -4.23 -2.01
C ILE A 28 8.19 -5.42 -2.95
N PRO A 29 9.00 -6.49 -2.89
CA PRO A 29 8.85 -7.64 -3.77
C PRO A 29 7.50 -8.34 -3.65
N ALA A 30 7.18 -9.15 -4.66
CA ALA A 30 6.01 -10.01 -4.58
C ALA A 30 6.18 -11.05 -3.46
N GLY A 31 5.17 -11.22 -2.62
CA GLY A 31 5.29 -12.06 -1.44
C GLY A 31 4.11 -11.95 -0.49
N LYS A 32 4.26 -12.54 0.68
CA LYS A 32 3.31 -12.43 1.80
C LYS A 32 4.01 -11.73 2.95
N TYR A 33 3.36 -10.70 3.48
CA TYR A 33 3.94 -9.85 4.52
C TYR A 33 2.97 -9.73 5.67
N LEU A 34 3.47 -9.90 6.90
CA LEU A 34 2.69 -9.57 8.09
C LEU A 34 2.66 -8.05 8.23
N ALA A 35 1.46 -7.49 8.30
CA ALA A 35 1.25 -6.06 8.39
C ALA A 35 0.14 -5.74 9.39
N VAL A 36 0.02 -4.45 9.70
CA VAL A 36 -1.13 -3.87 10.40
C VAL A 36 -1.59 -2.62 9.66
N ILE A 37 -2.89 -2.30 9.76
CA ILE A 37 -3.39 -0.99 9.32
C ILE A 37 -2.98 0.03 10.38
N THR A 38 -2.22 1.05 9.98
CA THR A 38 -1.74 2.11 10.88
C THR A 38 -2.48 3.42 10.70
N GLN A 39 -3.11 3.62 9.54
CA GLN A 39 -3.88 4.82 9.23
C GLN A 39 -5.07 4.50 8.34
N SER A 40 -6.15 5.26 8.52
CA SER A 40 -7.29 5.27 7.61
C SER A 40 -7.81 6.70 7.43
N GLU A 41 -8.19 7.04 6.20
CA GLU A 41 -8.71 8.38 5.89
C GLU A 41 -9.69 8.34 4.71
N MET A 42 -10.80 9.08 4.80
CA MET A 42 -11.73 9.27 3.69
C MET A 42 -11.30 10.45 2.81
N LYS A 43 -10.81 10.16 1.61
CA LYS A 43 -10.32 11.16 0.65
C LYS A 43 -11.23 11.30 -0.57
N PRO A 44 -11.34 12.50 -1.18
CA PRO A 44 -12.06 12.67 -2.45
C PRO A 44 -11.31 11.98 -3.60
N THR A 45 -12.05 11.45 -4.57
CA THR A 45 -11.47 10.90 -5.81
C THR A 45 -10.86 12.02 -6.67
N LYS A 46 -9.94 11.69 -7.57
CA LYS A 46 -9.31 12.68 -8.47
C LYS A 46 -10.33 13.49 -9.29
N ALA A 47 -11.45 12.86 -9.67
CA ALA A 47 -12.52 13.51 -10.41
C ALA A 47 -13.45 14.36 -9.53
N GLY A 48 -13.34 14.29 -8.20
CA GLY A 48 -14.19 15.02 -7.25
C GLY A 48 -15.63 14.51 -7.16
N THR A 49 -15.97 13.43 -7.86
CA THR A 49 -17.33 12.88 -7.94
C THR A 49 -17.61 11.76 -6.94
N GLY A 50 -16.69 11.49 -6.03
CA GLY A 50 -16.82 10.43 -5.02
C GLY A 50 -15.72 10.49 -3.97
N ARG A 51 -15.72 9.51 -3.07
CA ARG A 51 -14.74 9.37 -1.98
C ARG A 51 -14.27 7.93 -1.87
N TYR A 52 -13.02 7.76 -1.44
CA TYR A 52 -12.44 6.46 -1.12
C TYR A 52 -11.89 6.44 0.29
N LEU A 53 -11.93 5.28 0.91
CA LEU A 53 -11.18 5.01 2.14
C LEU A 53 -9.77 4.62 1.74
N GLU A 54 -8.79 5.46 2.07
CA GLU A 54 -7.38 5.11 1.99
C GLU A 54 -6.97 4.40 3.27
N LEU A 55 -6.31 3.25 3.13
CA LEU A 55 -5.74 2.49 4.24
C LEU A 55 -4.24 2.40 4.04
N THR A 56 -3.47 2.74 5.09
CA THR A 56 -2.02 2.52 5.14
C THR A 56 -1.75 1.25 5.92
N PHE A 57 -1.10 0.29 5.25
CA PHE A 57 -0.59 -0.94 5.86
C PHE A 57 0.91 -0.79 6.11
N THR A 58 1.35 -1.02 7.34
CA THR A 58 2.78 -1.05 7.68
C THR A 58 3.21 -2.50 7.92
N ILE A 59 4.27 -2.93 7.25
CA ILE A 59 4.86 -4.26 7.46
C ILE A 59 5.54 -4.28 8.83
N VAL A 60 5.27 -5.31 9.64
CA VAL A 60 5.72 -5.35 11.05
C VAL A 60 6.81 -6.40 11.32
N GLU A 61 7.09 -7.30 10.37
CA GLU A 61 8.10 -8.36 10.52
C GLU A 61 8.89 -8.55 9.21
N GLY A 62 10.15 -8.99 9.34
CA GLY A 62 11.01 -9.35 8.21
C GLY A 62 11.84 -8.19 7.65
N PRO A 63 12.55 -8.40 6.52
CA PRO A 63 13.52 -7.44 5.98
C PRO A 63 12.91 -6.17 5.39
N TYR A 64 11.58 -6.12 5.26
CA TYR A 64 10.83 -4.96 4.77
C TYR A 64 9.95 -4.34 5.86
N ALA A 65 10.26 -4.60 7.14
CA ALA A 65 9.58 -3.96 8.26
C ALA A 65 9.61 -2.43 8.13
N ASP A 66 8.57 -1.77 8.66
CA ASP A 66 8.33 -0.32 8.62
C ASP A 66 8.06 0.26 7.22
N ARG A 67 8.15 -0.55 6.16
CA ARG A 67 7.70 -0.17 4.81
C ARG A 67 6.17 -0.16 4.75
N GLN A 68 5.65 0.78 3.97
CA GLN A 68 4.21 0.98 3.82
C GLN A 68 3.68 0.49 2.47
N LEU A 69 2.44 0.03 2.49
CA LEU A 69 1.60 -0.29 1.34
C LEU A 69 0.26 0.41 1.52
N TRP A 70 -0.42 0.71 0.42
CA TRP A 70 -1.69 1.44 0.46
C TRP A 70 -2.79 0.67 -0.27
N ALA A 71 -4.02 0.75 0.24
CA ALA A 71 -5.23 0.36 -0.47
C ALA A 71 -6.19 1.55 -0.54
N ARG A 72 -6.89 1.69 -1.67
CA ARG A 72 -7.86 2.77 -1.92
C ARG A 72 -9.21 2.15 -2.25
N LEU A 73 -10.10 2.12 -1.27
CA LEU A 73 -11.40 1.49 -1.39
C LEU A 73 -12.44 2.54 -1.80
N ASN A 74 -12.85 2.57 -3.07
CA ASN A 74 -13.85 3.48 -3.61
C ASN A 74 -15.27 3.17 -3.09
N LEU A 75 -15.54 3.43 -1.81
CA LEU A 75 -16.81 3.12 -1.14
C LEU A 75 -17.97 4.04 -1.56
N GLU A 76 -17.65 5.25 -2.03
CA GLU A 76 -18.59 6.23 -2.55
C GLU A 76 -18.16 6.64 -3.97
N HIS A 77 -18.80 6.08 -5.01
CA HIS A 77 -18.39 6.36 -6.39
C HIS A 77 -19.58 6.17 -7.35
N PRO A 78 -19.71 6.99 -8.42
CA PRO A 78 -20.83 6.87 -9.37
C PRO A 78 -20.83 5.54 -10.15
N ASN A 79 -19.66 4.97 -10.39
CA ASN A 79 -19.54 3.62 -10.95
C ASN A 79 -19.80 2.54 -9.87
N GLU A 80 -20.96 1.89 -9.96
CA GLU A 80 -21.38 0.83 -9.04
C GLU A 80 -20.42 -0.36 -9.00
N LEU A 81 -19.74 -0.69 -10.11
CA LEU A 81 -18.76 -1.77 -10.14
C LEU A 81 -17.56 -1.44 -9.24
N ALA A 82 -17.11 -0.19 -9.23
CA ALA A 82 -16.02 0.26 -8.35
C ALA A 82 -16.42 0.14 -6.87
N VAL A 83 -17.65 0.54 -6.53
CA VAL A 83 -18.21 0.40 -5.18
C VAL A 83 -18.30 -1.08 -4.78
N LYS A 84 -18.76 -1.95 -5.69
CA LYS A 84 -18.85 -3.40 -5.44
C LYS A 84 -17.47 -4.01 -5.17
N ILE A 85 -16.46 -3.66 -5.96
CA ILE A 85 -15.08 -4.13 -5.77
C ILE A 85 -14.53 -3.64 -4.42
N ALA A 86 -14.70 -2.35 -4.11
CA ALA A 86 -14.25 -1.75 -2.86
C ALA A 86 -14.90 -2.41 -1.62
N ARG A 87 -16.21 -2.69 -1.69
CA ARG A 87 -16.93 -3.41 -0.63
C ARG A 87 -16.45 -4.85 -0.48
N ALA A 88 -16.20 -5.56 -1.58
CA ALA A 88 -15.66 -6.92 -1.54
C ALA A 88 -14.26 -6.94 -0.90
N GLU A 89 -13.43 -5.96 -1.23
CA GLU A 89 -12.10 -5.81 -0.67
C GLU A 89 -12.12 -5.47 0.83
N LEU A 90 -12.95 -4.51 1.25
CA LEU A 90 -13.19 -4.22 2.68
C LEU A 90 -13.65 -5.48 3.43
N SER A 91 -14.54 -6.28 2.81
CA SER A 91 -15.02 -7.55 3.37
C SER A 91 -13.89 -8.58 3.57
N ALA A 92 -12.89 -8.59 2.69
CA ALA A 92 -11.71 -9.46 2.82
C ALA A 92 -10.81 -9.01 3.97
N ILE A 93 -10.59 -7.71 4.12
CA ILE A 93 -9.84 -7.11 5.25
C ILE A 93 -10.52 -7.46 6.58
N CYS A 94 -11.81 -7.18 6.70
CA CYS A 94 -12.63 -7.49 7.88
C CYS A 94 -12.50 -8.96 8.31
N ARG A 95 -12.56 -9.89 7.36
CA ARG A 95 -12.37 -11.33 7.65
C ARG A 95 -10.94 -11.67 8.05
N ALA A 96 -9.94 -11.03 7.44
CA ALA A 96 -8.54 -11.27 7.76
C ALA A 96 -8.18 -10.83 9.19
N VAL A 97 -8.73 -9.69 9.65
CA VAL A 97 -8.50 -9.18 11.00
C VAL A 97 -9.48 -9.70 12.05
N GLY A 98 -10.58 -10.36 11.63
CA GLY A 98 -11.57 -10.95 12.52
C GLY A 98 -12.66 -10.00 13.02
N VAL A 99 -12.79 -8.80 12.44
CA VAL A 99 -13.81 -7.80 12.78
C VAL A 99 -14.85 -7.78 11.67
N LEU A 100 -15.95 -8.52 11.83
CA LEU A 100 -16.94 -8.71 10.76
C LEU A 100 -17.92 -7.54 10.59
N GLN A 101 -18.08 -6.71 11.62
CA GLN A 101 -19.05 -5.62 11.65
C GLN A 101 -18.41 -4.34 12.21
N PRO A 102 -17.34 -3.81 11.59
CA PRO A 102 -16.73 -2.57 12.05
C PRO A 102 -17.73 -1.41 11.89
N ARG A 103 -17.82 -0.54 12.88
CA ARG A 103 -18.61 0.70 12.81
C ARG A 103 -17.75 1.88 12.38
N ASP A 104 -16.47 1.84 12.73
CA ASP A 104 -15.46 2.79 12.30
C ASP A 104 -14.22 2.07 11.73
N SER A 105 -13.56 2.69 10.76
CA SER A 105 -12.30 2.20 10.19
C SER A 105 -11.17 2.01 11.22
N VAL A 106 -11.17 2.78 12.33
CA VAL A 106 -10.19 2.66 13.41
C VAL A 106 -10.26 1.30 14.11
N GLU A 107 -11.42 0.63 14.10
CA GLU A 107 -11.58 -0.72 14.66
C GLU A 107 -10.76 -1.77 13.91
N LEU A 108 -10.29 -1.47 12.69
CA LEU A 108 -9.43 -2.34 11.91
C LEU A 108 -7.93 -2.08 12.16
N HIS A 109 -7.58 -1.03 12.91
CA HIS A 109 -6.19 -0.61 13.13
C HIS A 109 -5.45 -1.54 14.08
N ASN A 110 -4.15 -1.66 13.87
CA ASN A 110 -3.24 -2.43 14.73
C ASN A 110 -3.62 -3.92 14.91
N LEU A 111 -4.53 -4.43 14.07
CA LEU A 111 -4.87 -5.84 14.03
C LEU A 111 -4.00 -6.56 12.99
N PRO A 112 -3.32 -7.66 13.36
CA PRO A 112 -2.38 -8.33 12.47
C PRO A 112 -3.11 -9.07 11.35
N LEU A 113 -2.66 -8.85 10.11
CA LEU A 113 -3.09 -9.59 8.94
C LEU A 113 -1.91 -9.84 7.99
N VAL A 114 -2.06 -10.80 7.08
CA VAL A 114 -1.10 -11.06 6.02
C VAL A 114 -1.59 -10.39 4.74
N VAL A 115 -0.79 -9.47 4.20
CA VAL A 115 -1.02 -8.87 2.88
C VAL A 115 -0.22 -9.64 1.83
N LYS A 116 -0.87 -9.99 0.71
CA LYS A 116 -0.21 -10.56 -0.46
C LYS A 116 0.18 -9.40 -1.37
N VAL A 117 1.47 -9.21 -1.61
CA VAL A 117 2.00 -8.18 -2.52
C VAL A 117 2.30 -8.79 -3.88
N ARG A 118 2.03 -8.03 -4.94
CA ARG A 118 2.54 -8.28 -6.29
C ARG A 118 3.25 -7.03 -6.80
N CYS A 119 4.24 -7.21 -7.65
CA CYS A 119 4.79 -6.11 -8.43
C CYS A 119 4.01 -5.98 -9.74
N LYS A 120 3.65 -4.76 -10.11
CA LYS A 120 2.98 -4.46 -11.38
C LYS A 120 3.79 -3.39 -12.11
N LYS A 121 3.96 -3.57 -13.42
CA LYS A 121 4.56 -2.55 -14.27
C LYS A 121 3.54 -1.43 -14.51
N ARG A 122 3.92 -0.19 -14.26
CA ARG A 122 3.10 0.98 -14.55
C ARG A 122 3.10 1.22 -16.05
N SER A 123 1.93 1.47 -16.64
CA SER A 123 1.76 1.53 -18.10
C SER A 123 2.33 2.78 -18.77
N ASP A 124 2.61 3.83 -17.99
CA ASP A 124 3.07 5.13 -18.47
C ASP A 124 4.58 5.36 -18.30
N THR A 125 5.20 4.70 -17.30
CA THR A 125 6.59 4.94 -16.88
C THR A 125 7.44 3.67 -16.94
N ASP A 126 6.83 2.51 -17.19
CA ASP A 126 7.49 1.20 -17.17
C ASP A 126 8.12 0.81 -15.82
N GLU A 127 7.91 1.62 -14.77
CA GLU A 127 8.39 1.37 -13.42
C GLU A 127 7.58 0.27 -12.73
N LEU A 128 8.25 -0.53 -11.90
CA LEU A 128 7.59 -1.54 -11.06
C LEU A 128 7.05 -0.88 -9.79
N THR A 129 5.76 -1.10 -9.51
CA THR A 129 5.12 -0.66 -8.26
C THR A 129 4.60 -1.86 -7.47
N SER A 130 4.61 -1.75 -6.14
CA SER A 130 4.01 -2.74 -5.26
C SER A 130 2.51 -2.48 -5.13
N GLU A 131 1.71 -3.52 -5.38
CA GLU A 131 0.26 -3.50 -5.17
C GLU A 131 -0.14 -4.62 -4.20
N ILE A 132 -1.14 -4.35 -3.35
CA ILE A 132 -1.78 -5.39 -2.56
C ILE A 132 -2.71 -6.19 -3.48
N ALA A 133 -2.52 -7.50 -3.50
CA ALA A 133 -3.27 -8.46 -4.31
C ALA A 133 -4.22 -9.34 -3.49
N GLY A 134 -4.21 -9.23 -2.16
CA GLY A 134 -5.13 -9.95 -1.28
C GLY A 134 -4.76 -9.90 0.20
N TYR A 135 -5.69 -10.38 1.03
CA TYR A 135 -5.63 -10.32 2.49
C TYR A 135 -5.89 -11.71 3.07
N GLN A 136 -5.12 -12.11 4.08
CA GLN A 136 -5.27 -13.40 4.76
C GLN A 136 -5.18 -13.19 6.28
N LYS A 137 -5.88 -14.02 7.04
CA LYS A 137 -5.69 -14.08 8.49
C LYS A 137 -4.24 -14.45 8.79
N ARG A 138 -3.65 -13.86 9.84
CA ARG A 138 -2.35 -14.31 10.34
C ARG A 138 -2.44 -15.81 10.68
N PRO A 139 -1.60 -16.68 10.10
CA PRO A 139 -1.57 -18.08 10.48
C PRO A 139 -1.19 -18.17 11.97
N MET A 140 -1.93 -18.98 12.73
CA MET A 140 -1.51 -19.33 14.08
C MET A 140 -0.21 -20.11 14.00
N ALA A 141 0.59 -20.12 15.07
CA ALA A 141 1.95 -20.68 15.08
C ALA A 141 2.06 -22.15 14.60
N ASN A 142 0.93 -22.88 14.51
CA ASN A 142 0.86 -24.25 14.01
C ASN A 142 0.65 -24.37 12.48
N ASP A 143 0.48 -23.27 11.74
CA ASP A 143 0.14 -23.26 10.30
C ASP A 143 1.22 -22.61 9.39
N ARG A 144 2.51 -22.63 9.79
CA ARG A 144 3.58 -22.10 8.93
C ARG A 144 4.05 -23.16 7.91
N PRO A 145 3.75 -23.04 6.60
CA PRO A 145 4.60 -23.65 5.59
C PRO A 145 5.99 -22.97 5.63
N PRO A 146 7.09 -23.71 5.40
CA PRO A 146 8.43 -23.14 5.39
C PRO A 146 8.50 -22.03 4.34
N GLN A 147 8.77 -20.81 4.82
CA GLN A 147 8.99 -19.67 3.96
C GLN A 147 10.24 -19.96 3.14
N ALA A 148 10.09 -20.03 1.82
CA ALA A 148 11.16 -20.36 0.90
C ALA A 148 12.38 -19.48 1.18
N ALA A 149 13.47 -20.12 1.58
CA ALA A 149 14.79 -19.50 1.61
C ALA A 149 15.06 -18.93 0.22
N ALA A 150 15.59 -17.71 0.17
CA ALA A 150 15.96 -17.06 -1.08
C ALA A 150 16.95 -17.94 -1.85
N ASP A 151 16.48 -18.57 -2.93
CA ASP A 151 17.35 -19.18 -3.92
C ASP A 151 18.22 -18.08 -4.53
N THR A 152 19.53 -18.28 -4.41
CA THR A 152 20.57 -17.38 -4.94
C THR A 152 20.51 -17.38 -6.47
N PRO A 153 20.63 -16.23 -7.16
CA PRO A 153 20.50 -16.17 -8.61
C PRO A 153 21.61 -16.97 -9.37
N PRO A 154 21.27 -17.64 -10.49
CA PRO A 154 22.04 -18.79 -11.02
C PRO A 154 23.27 -18.46 -11.89
N TRP A 155 23.88 -17.27 -11.79
CA TRP A 155 25.01 -16.88 -12.67
C TRP A 155 26.39 -16.98 -12.02
N ARG A 156 26.52 -17.52 -10.80
CA ARG A 156 27.84 -17.77 -10.20
C ARG A 156 28.14 -19.27 -10.23
N ARG A 157 29.00 -19.70 -11.15
CA ARG A 157 29.70 -21.00 -11.06
C ARG A 157 31.21 -20.72 -10.99
N PRO A 158 31.96 -21.43 -10.12
CA PRO A 158 33.40 -21.56 -10.26
C PRO A 158 33.79 -22.44 -11.45
#